data_AF-A0A702BLW4-F1
#
_entry.id   AF-A0A702BLW4-F1
#
_cell.length_a   1.000
_cell.length_b   1.000
_cell.length_c   1.000
_cell.angle_alpha   90.00
_cell.angle_beta   90.00
_cell.angle_gamma   90.00
#
_symmetry.space_group_name_H-M   'P 1'
#
loop_
_entity.id
_entity.type
_entity.pdbx_description
1 polymer ?
#
loop_
_entity_poly.entity_id
_entity_poly.type
_entity_poly.pdbx_seq_one_letter_code
_entity_poly.pdbx_strand_id
1 'polypeptide(L)'
;MRERSKEEWASLKPRNIKYHSDTPGLALKALGGSERDGHWVERVLVKHTGDEARSLKLYIEASGPDDKHPVKGAILLQTPSGAIAQKISSVEVLFTPGTEEANGSVTAPVVGAEMRARTLCVNNTDCTDAFNYQWEISDEMKSWKSVPGATKATWLIPYSLNGESLQNKHIRVRVISDKENAKSSTAASYAN
;
A
#
# COMPACT_ATOMS: atom_id res chain seq x y z
N MET A 1 19.22 -17.53 56.88
CA MET A 1 18.77 -16.35 56.13
C MET A 1 19.75 -16.21 54.96
N ARG A 2 19.34 -16.55 53.73
CA ARG A 2 20.26 -16.60 52.59
C ARG A 2 20.42 -15.18 52.05
N GLU A 3 21.62 -14.61 52.14
CA GLU A 3 21.98 -13.35 51.49
C GLU A 3 21.81 -13.52 49.98
N ARG A 4 21.02 -12.65 49.36
CA ARG A 4 20.84 -12.62 47.91
C ARG A 4 22.08 -11.97 47.28
N SER A 5 22.70 -12.66 46.32
CA SER A 5 23.87 -12.18 45.59
C SER A 5 23.52 -10.98 44.69
N LYS A 6 24.54 -10.16 44.40
CA LYS A 6 24.45 -8.85 43.72
C LYS A 6 23.95 -8.89 42.27
N GLU A 7 23.63 -10.06 41.72
CA GLU A 7 23.15 -10.25 40.35
C GLU A 7 21.64 -10.54 40.21
N GLU A 8 20.85 -10.59 41.29
CA GLU A 8 19.38 -10.64 41.18
C GLU A 8 18.80 -9.26 40.80
N TRP A 9 18.91 -8.88 39.54
CA TRP A 9 18.19 -7.71 39.01
C TRP A 9 16.72 -8.10 38.89
N ALA A 10 15.96 -7.99 39.99
CA ALA A 10 14.51 -8.12 39.94
C ALA A 10 13.96 -7.01 39.04
N SER A 11 13.23 -7.37 37.99
CA SER A 11 12.54 -6.37 37.17
C SER A 11 11.55 -5.63 38.04
N LEU A 12 11.82 -4.35 38.30
CA LEU A 12 10.92 -3.51 39.05
C LEU A 12 9.77 -3.11 38.14
N LYS A 13 8.55 -3.47 38.54
CA LYS A 13 7.33 -2.91 37.94
C LYS A 13 7.48 -1.39 37.83
N PRO A 14 7.37 -0.80 36.62
CA PRO A 14 7.38 0.64 36.46
C PRO A 14 6.25 1.27 37.28
N ARG A 15 6.54 2.36 38.00
CA ARG A 15 5.51 3.06 38.79
C ARG A 15 4.76 4.07 37.96
N ASN A 16 5.45 4.70 37.02
CA ASN A 16 4.85 5.63 36.07
C ASN A 16 5.10 5.12 34.67
N ILE A 17 4.03 5.00 33.89
CA ILE A 17 4.11 4.70 32.45
C ILE A 17 3.28 5.76 31.73
N LYS A 18 3.89 6.40 30.74
CA LYS A 18 3.25 7.42 29.90
C LYS A 18 3.32 7.00 28.44
N TYR A 19 2.23 7.29 27.72
CA TYR A 19 2.13 7.07 26.29
C TYR A 19 1.78 8.37 25.62
N HIS A 20 2.45 8.65 24.53
CA HIS A 20 2.08 9.79 23.69
C HIS A 20 2.43 9.49 22.24
N SER A 21 1.88 10.32 21.35
CA SER A 21 2.16 10.29 19.93
C SER A 21 2.01 11.69 19.37
N ASP A 22 2.90 12.01 18.43
CA ASP A 22 2.78 13.21 17.60
C ASP A 22 1.91 12.94 16.35
N THR A 23 1.39 11.71 16.19
CA THR A 23 0.61 11.28 15.02
C THR A 23 -0.85 11.75 15.17
N PRO A 24 -1.35 12.61 14.26
CA PRO A 24 -2.76 13.04 14.29
C PRO A 24 -3.72 11.86 14.26
N GLY A 25 -4.80 11.93 15.04
CA GLY A 25 -5.82 10.87 15.07
C GLY A 25 -5.39 9.57 15.75
N LEU A 26 -4.18 9.48 16.32
CA LEU A 26 -3.74 8.33 17.10
C LEU A 26 -4.06 8.52 18.59
N ALA A 27 -4.88 7.63 19.13
CA ALA A 27 -5.22 7.56 20.55
C ALA A 27 -4.64 6.30 21.19
N LEU A 28 -4.11 6.46 22.40
CA LEU A 28 -3.41 5.43 23.16
C LEU A 28 -4.08 5.27 24.51
N LYS A 29 -4.37 4.03 24.91
CA LYS A 29 -4.96 3.72 26.21
C LYS A 29 -4.21 2.57 26.87
N ALA A 30 -3.70 2.82 28.07
CA ALA A 30 -3.12 1.79 28.92
C ALA A 30 -4.18 0.72 29.26
N LEU A 31 -3.83 -0.55 29.08
CA LEU A 31 -4.63 -1.69 29.53
C LEU A 31 -4.02 -2.36 30.78
N GLY A 32 -2.89 -1.83 31.26
CA GLY A 32 -2.12 -2.41 32.35
C GLY A 32 -1.17 -3.51 31.87
N GLY A 33 -0.34 -3.99 32.78
CA GLY A 33 0.68 -4.98 32.51
C GLY A 33 0.77 -6.07 33.57
N SER A 34 1.61 -7.05 33.29
CA SER A 34 1.95 -8.15 34.19
C SER A 34 3.40 -8.54 34.01
N GLU A 35 4.02 -9.09 35.06
CA GLU A 35 5.34 -9.71 34.93
C GLU A 35 5.23 -11.03 34.16
N ARG A 36 6.11 -11.23 33.19
CA ARG A 36 6.27 -12.47 32.42
C ARG A 36 7.75 -12.73 32.22
N ASP A 37 8.20 -13.91 32.63
CA ASP A 37 9.60 -14.35 32.49
C ASP A 37 10.63 -13.36 33.06
N GLY A 38 10.33 -12.77 34.23
CA GLY A 38 11.20 -11.79 34.88
C GLY A 38 11.22 -10.41 34.20
N HIS A 39 10.28 -10.14 33.29
CA HIS A 39 10.16 -8.86 32.60
C HIS A 39 8.75 -8.28 32.77
N TRP A 40 8.64 -6.98 33.02
CA TRP A 40 7.35 -6.30 32.97
C TRP A 40 6.84 -6.20 31.52
N VAL A 41 5.66 -6.74 31.24
CA VAL A 41 4.99 -6.63 29.94
C VAL A 41 3.76 -5.77 30.07
N GLU A 42 3.74 -4.65 29.37
CA GLU A 42 2.66 -3.67 29.38
C GLU A 42 1.77 -3.81 28.13
N ARG A 43 0.45 -3.71 28.30
CA ARG A 43 -0.52 -3.79 27.20
C ARG A 43 -1.10 -2.41 26.91
N VAL A 44 -1.15 -2.04 25.63
CA VAL A 44 -1.65 -0.74 25.18
C VAL A 44 -2.66 -0.97 24.07
N LEU A 45 -3.84 -0.36 24.20
CA LEU A 45 -4.80 -0.25 23.11
C LEU A 45 -4.44 0.95 22.24
N VAL A 46 -4.29 0.70 20.95
CA VAL A 46 -4.01 1.72 19.93
C VAL A 46 -5.25 1.88 19.06
N LYS A 47 -5.77 3.10 18.94
CA LYS A 47 -6.88 3.45 18.05
C LYS A 47 -6.42 4.56 17.11
N HIS A 48 -6.60 4.37 15.81
CA HIS A 48 -6.32 5.38 14.81
C HIS A 48 -7.61 5.74 14.07
N THR A 49 -7.94 7.02 14.03
CA THR A 49 -9.04 7.56 13.23
C THR A 49 -8.46 8.43 12.13
N GLY A 50 -8.28 7.85 10.95
CA GLY A 50 -7.71 8.48 9.76
C GLY A 50 -7.42 7.45 8.67
N ASP A 51 -7.46 7.89 7.40
CA ASP A 51 -7.27 7.03 6.22
C ASP A 51 -5.80 7.01 5.73
N GLU A 52 -4.88 7.56 6.53
CA GLU A 52 -3.50 7.72 6.11
C GLU A 52 -2.69 6.43 6.30
N ALA A 53 -2.22 5.87 5.19
CA ALA A 53 -1.21 4.81 5.12
C ALA A 53 0.19 5.34 5.51
N ARG A 54 0.31 6.02 6.65
CA ARG A 54 1.56 6.57 7.18
C ARG A 54 2.07 5.74 8.35
N SER A 55 3.37 5.85 8.60
CA SER A 55 3.99 5.24 9.78
C SER A 55 3.43 5.88 11.06
N LEU A 56 2.83 5.07 11.93
CA LEU A 56 2.38 5.52 13.24
C LEU A 56 3.55 5.49 14.21
N LYS A 57 3.84 6.62 14.84
CA LYS A 57 4.93 6.73 15.83
C LYS A 57 4.35 6.80 17.24
N LEU A 58 4.70 5.83 18.07
CA LEU A 58 4.30 5.74 19.47
C LEU A 58 5.53 5.94 20.34
N TYR A 59 5.42 6.76 21.38
CA TYR A 59 6.41 6.87 22.42
C TYR A 59 5.89 6.26 23.73
N ILE A 60 6.76 5.50 24.37
CA ILE A 60 6.52 4.91 25.68
C ILE A 60 7.62 5.43 26.61
N GLU A 61 7.21 5.99 27.74
CA GLU A 61 8.13 6.38 28.80
C GLU A 61 7.75 5.63 30.07
N ALA A 62 8.73 4.99 30.70
CA ALA A 62 8.54 4.25 31.93
C ALA A 62 9.61 4.64 32.96
N SER A 63 9.23 4.85 34.21
CA SER A 63 10.18 5.15 35.29
C SER A 63 9.91 4.28 36.52
N GLY A 64 10.98 4.07 37.30
CA GLY A 64 10.92 3.44 38.61
C GLY A 64 10.31 4.35 39.68
N PRO A 65 10.39 3.96 40.96
CA PRO A 65 9.94 4.80 42.06
C PRO A 65 10.57 6.20 42.03
N ASP A 66 9.79 7.22 42.38
CA ASP A 66 10.21 8.63 42.40
C ASP A 66 10.76 9.16 41.05
N ASP A 67 10.26 8.63 39.93
CA ASP A 67 10.71 8.94 38.57
C ASP A 67 12.18 8.63 38.27
N LYS A 68 12.82 7.80 39.10
CA LYS A 68 14.20 7.37 38.88
C LYS A 68 14.30 6.35 37.75
N HIS A 69 15.44 6.37 37.05
CA HIS A 69 15.76 5.47 35.94
C HIS A 69 14.73 5.51 34.79
N PRO A 70 14.46 6.68 34.19
CA PRO A 70 13.52 6.77 33.08
C PRO A 70 14.05 6.03 31.86
N VAL A 71 13.20 5.20 31.26
CA VAL A 71 13.43 4.52 29.99
C VAL A 71 12.43 5.08 28.97
N LYS A 72 12.94 5.44 27.80
CA LYS A 72 12.13 5.91 26.67
C LYS A 72 12.27 4.96 25.50
N GLY A 73 11.14 4.55 24.93
CA GLY A 73 11.07 3.72 23.73
C GLY A 73 10.24 4.40 22.66
N ALA A 74 10.64 4.23 21.40
CA ALA A 74 9.83 4.59 20.25
C ALA A 74 9.45 3.32 19.49
N ILE A 75 8.17 3.16 19.20
CA ILE A 75 7.65 2.10 18.34
C ILE A 75 7.18 2.75 17.05
N LEU A 76 7.73 2.28 15.93
CA LEU A 76 7.30 2.68 14.61
C LEU A 76 6.47 1.55 14.02
N LEU A 77 5.17 1.78 13.85
CA LEU A 77 4.26 0.89 13.14
C LEU A 77 4.17 1.38 11.70
N GLN A 78 4.87 0.71 10.80
CA GLN A 78 4.75 0.98 9.39
C GLN A 78 3.57 0.19 8.84
N THR A 79 2.52 0.88 8.38
CA THR A 79 1.58 0.24 7.45
C THR A 79 2.37 -0.14 6.20
N PRO A 80 2.20 -1.33 5.61
CA PRO A 80 2.85 -1.68 4.36
C PRO A 80 2.37 -0.75 3.25
N SER A 81 3.00 0.42 3.10
CA SER A 81 2.71 1.42 2.06
C SER A 81 3.13 0.95 0.65
N GLY A 82 3.52 -0.32 0.49
CA GLY A 82 4.13 -0.87 -0.72
C GLY A 82 3.19 -1.67 -1.63
N ALA A 83 2.00 -2.05 -1.20
CA ALA A 83 1.14 -2.89 -2.03
C ALA A 83 0.26 -2.02 -2.95
N ILE A 84 0.48 -2.11 -4.26
CA ILE A 84 -0.34 -1.47 -5.32
C ILE A 84 -1.84 -1.69 -5.07
N ALA A 85 -2.23 -2.89 -4.61
CA ALA A 85 -3.60 -3.27 -4.32
C ALA A 85 -4.24 -2.52 -3.13
N GLN A 86 -3.46 -1.97 -2.20
CA GLN A 86 -3.99 -1.18 -1.08
C GLN A 86 -4.21 0.29 -1.46
N LYS A 87 -3.58 0.77 -2.54
CA LYS A 87 -3.72 2.15 -3.03
C LYS A 87 -4.92 2.33 -3.95
N ILE A 88 -5.28 1.29 -4.72
CA ILE A 88 -6.26 1.36 -5.82
C ILE A 88 -7.65 0.93 -5.35
N SER A 89 -8.65 1.76 -5.58
CA SER A 89 -10.07 1.45 -5.37
C SER A 89 -10.76 0.96 -6.66
N SER A 90 -10.36 1.47 -7.83
CA SER A 90 -10.88 0.99 -9.13
C SER A 90 -9.89 1.20 -10.28
N VAL A 91 -10.04 0.38 -11.32
CA VAL A 91 -9.38 0.54 -12.62
C VAL A 91 -10.45 0.45 -13.71
N GLU A 92 -10.58 1.51 -14.49
CA GLU A 92 -11.57 1.65 -15.55
C GLU A 92 -10.86 1.80 -16.90
N VAL A 93 -11.55 1.37 -17.95
CA VAL A 93 -11.13 1.58 -19.35
C VAL A 93 -12.08 2.58 -19.98
N LEU A 94 -11.56 3.76 -20.32
CA LEU A 94 -12.28 4.82 -21.01
C LEU A 94 -11.95 4.78 -22.50
N PHE A 95 -12.97 5.01 -23.32
CA PHE A 95 -12.83 5.07 -24.78
C PHE A 95 -14.02 5.81 -25.38
N THR A 96 -13.87 6.23 -26.63
CA THR A 96 -14.99 6.72 -27.44
C THR A 96 -15.63 5.54 -28.16
N PRO A 97 -16.93 5.24 -27.93
CA PRO A 97 -17.61 4.20 -28.68
C PRO A 97 -17.66 4.50 -30.18
N GLY A 98 -17.79 3.45 -30.99
CA GLY A 98 -18.05 3.56 -32.41
C GLY A 98 -19.49 3.95 -32.74
N THR A 99 -19.86 3.74 -34.00
CA THR A 99 -21.22 3.90 -34.51
C THR A 99 -21.61 2.67 -35.30
N GLU A 100 -22.90 2.51 -35.58
CA GLU A 100 -23.39 1.41 -36.43
C GLU A 100 -22.69 1.42 -37.80
N GLU A 101 -22.38 2.58 -38.35
CA GLU A 101 -21.69 2.74 -39.64
C GLU A 101 -20.20 2.43 -39.55
N ALA A 102 -19.54 2.82 -38.45
CA ALA A 102 -18.09 2.67 -38.31
C ALA A 102 -17.66 1.23 -37.98
N ASN A 103 -18.41 0.55 -37.10
CA ASN A 103 -18.07 -0.78 -36.62
C ASN A 103 -19.28 -1.64 -36.22
N GLY A 104 -20.52 -1.21 -36.53
CA GLY A 104 -21.73 -1.95 -36.14
C GLY A 104 -21.97 -1.99 -34.62
N SER A 105 -21.43 -1.02 -33.88
CA SER A 105 -21.57 -0.99 -32.42
C SER A 105 -21.47 0.42 -31.84
N VAL A 106 -22.47 0.80 -31.06
CA VAL A 106 -22.47 2.03 -30.25
C VAL A 106 -21.91 1.86 -28.83
N THR A 107 -21.39 0.67 -28.49
CA THR A 107 -20.86 0.35 -27.16
C THR A 107 -19.43 -0.16 -27.16
N ALA A 108 -18.88 -0.50 -28.33
CA ALA A 108 -17.50 -0.95 -28.49
C ALA A 108 -16.64 0.11 -29.20
N PRO A 109 -15.33 0.19 -28.91
CA PRO A 109 -14.43 1.07 -29.64
C PRO A 109 -14.19 0.58 -31.07
N VAL A 110 -13.72 1.49 -31.92
CA VAL A 110 -13.23 1.17 -33.27
C VAL A 110 -11.73 0.89 -33.20
N VAL A 111 -11.22 -0.01 -34.06
CA VAL A 111 -9.76 -0.13 -34.26
C VAL A 111 -9.18 1.22 -34.70
N GLY A 112 -8.04 1.61 -34.12
CA GLY A 112 -7.47 2.95 -34.26
C GLY A 112 -7.95 3.97 -33.21
N ALA A 113 -8.93 3.62 -32.35
CA ALA A 113 -9.30 4.48 -31.23
C ALA A 113 -8.25 4.46 -30.12
N GLU A 114 -8.11 5.57 -29.40
CA GLU A 114 -7.34 5.62 -28.16
C GLU A 114 -8.16 5.06 -27.00
N MET A 115 -7.57 4.12 -26.28
CA MET A 115 -8.04 3.60 -25.00
C MET A 115 -7.26 4.28 -23.88
N ARG A 116 -7.96 4.61 -22.79
CA ARG A 116 -7.36 5.27 -21.62
C ARG A 116 -7.70 4.52 -20.34
N ALA A 117 -6.69 4.11 -19.61
CA ALA A 117 -6.84 3.63 -18.25
C ALA A 117 -7.18 4.81 -17.34
N ARG A 118 -8.13 4.61 -16.43
CA ARG A 118 -8.38 5.51 -15.31
C ARG A 118 -8.25 4.72 -14.02
N THR A 119 -7.41 5.18 -13.12
CA THR A 119 -7.20 4.53 -11.83
C THR A 119 -7.62 5.47 -10.72
N LEU A 120 -8.58 5.01 -9.92
CA LEU A 120 -8.99 5.69 -8.71
C LEU A 120 -8.29 5.05 -7.52
N CYS A 121 -7.83 5.89 -6.62
CA CYS A 121 -7.27 5.50 -5.35
C CYS A 121 -8.30 5.69 -4.22
N VAL A 122 -7.88 5.48 -2.98
CA VAL A 122 -8.66 5.85 -1.79
C VAL A 122 -9.26 7.27 -1.93
N ASN A 123 -10.48 7.43 -1.41
CA ASN A 123 -11.29 8.66 -1.52
C ASN A 123 -11.60 9.11 -2.96
N ASN A 124 -11.66 8.17 -3.92
CA ASN A 124 -11.94 8.44 -5.34
C ASN A 124 -10.97 9.45 -5.98
N THR A 125 -9.75 9.55 -5.47
CA THR A 125 -8.71 10.41 -6.03
C THR A 125 -8.21 9.81 -7.34
N ASP A 126 -8.18 10.60 -8.42
CA ASP A 126 -7.54 10.16 -9.66
C ASP A 126 -6.02 10.06 -9.44
N CYS A 127 -5.50 8.85 -9.58
CA CYS A 127 -4.10 8.54 -9.40
C CYS A 127 -3.52 7.81 -10.62
N THR A 128 -4.16 7.98 -11.79
CA THR A 128 -3.77 7.33 -13.05
C THR A 128 -2.28 7.56 -13.38
N ASP A 129 -1.78 8.77 -13.15
CA ASP A 129 -0.40 9.10 -13.47
C ASP A 129 0.64 8.51 -12.51
N ALA A 130 0.22 7.89 -11.39
CA ALA A 130 1.11 7.26 -10.44
C ALA A 130 1.54 5.84 -10.83
N PHE A 131 0.95 5.26 -11.89
CA PHE A 131 1.11 3.84 -12.22
C PHE A 131 1.61 3.56 -13.62
N ASN A 132 2.24 2.40 -13.79
CA ASN A 132 2.48 1.75 -15.07
C ASN A 132 1.42 0.67 -15.29
N TYR A 133 1.11 0.44 -16.56
CA TYR A 133 0.01 -0.43 -16.97
C TYR A 133 0.49 -1.58 -17.84
N GLN A 134 -0.40 -2.52 -18.11
CA GLN A 134 -0.25 -3.50 -19.18
C GLN A 134 -1.63 -3.69 -19.81
N TRP A 135 -1.74 -3.33 -21.09
CA TRP A 135 -2.92 -3.65 -21.89
C TRP A 135 -2.88 -5.11 -22.32
N GLU A 136 -4.04 -5.76 -22.28
CA GLU A 136 -4.19 -7.17 -22.58
C GLU A 136 -5.40 -7.40 -23.48
N ILE A 137 -5.27 -8.37 -24.38
CA ILE A 137 -6.34 -8.77 -25.31
C ILE A 137 -6.75 -10.22 -25.06
N SER A 138 -8.00 -10.55 -25.39
CA SER A 138 -8.54 -11.90 -25.29
C SER A 138 -9.54 -12.17 -26.41
N ASP A 139 -9.57 -13.40 -26.90
CA ASP A 139 -10.59 -13.87 -27.85
C ASP A 139 -11.89 -14.25 -27.14
N GLU A 140 -11.82 -14.68 -25.87
CA GLU A 140 -12.95 -15.29 -25.16
C GLU A 140 -13.14 -14.82 -23.70
N MET A 141 -12.52 -13.72 -23.30
CA MET A 141 -12.49 -13.17 -21.91
C MET A 141 -11.89 -14.10 -20.85
N LYS A 142 -11.33 -15.26 -21.22
CA LYS A 142 -10.72 -16.21 -20.28
C LYS A 142 -9.20 -16.13 -20.33
N SER A 143 -8.61 -16.29 -21.51
CA SER A 143 -7.17 -16.23 -21.70
C SER A 143 -6.77 -14.85 -22.17
N TRP A 144 -5.90 -14.17 -21.43
CA TRP A 144 -5.48 -12.81 -21.73
C TRP A 144 -4.01 -12.77 -22.13
N LYS A 145 -3.71 -12.15 -23.27
CA LYS A 145 -2.36 -11.97 -23.78
C LYS A 145 -1.94 -10.51 -23.60
N SER A 146 -0.76 -10.28 -23.03
CA SER A 146 -0.20 -8.94 -22.91
C SER A 146 0.20 -8.38 -24.28
N VAL A 147 -0.17 -7.13 -24.55
CA VAL A 147 0.25 -6.39 -25.74
C VAL A 147 1.66 -5.83 -25.52
N PRO A 148 2.68 -6.25 -26.29
CA PRO A 148 4.05 -5.80 -26.07
C PRO A 148 4.19 -4.28 -26.16
N GLY A 149 4.86 -3.68 -25.17
CA GLY A 149 5.15 -2.24 -25.11
C GLY A 149 3.95 -1.34 -24.75
N ALA A 150 2.73 -1.87 -24.66
CA ALA A 150 1.55 -1.12 -24.25
C ALA A 150 1.50 -0.96 -22.71
N THR A 151 2.42 -0.17 -22.17
CA THR A 151 2.62 0.01 -20.72
C THR A 151 2.21 1.38 -20.17
N LYS A 152 1.73 2.26 -21.05
CA LYS A 152 1.24 3.60 -20.70
C LYS A 152 -0.25 3.56 -20.32
N ALA A 153 -0.69 4.61 -19.63
CA ALA A 153 -2.10 4.81 -19.33
C ALA A 153 -2.96 4.95 -20.60
N THR A 154 -2.38 5.39 -21.72
CA THR A 154 -3.03 5.42 -23.02
C THR A 154 -2.50 4.34 -23.94
N TRP A 155 -3.37 3.79 -24.78
CA TRP A 155 -3.02 2.85 -25.82
C TRP A 155 -3.87 3.07 -27.06
N LEU A 156 -3.23 3.32 -28.20
CA LEU A 156 -3.88 3.38 -29.50
C LEU A 156 -4.09 1.95 -30.01
N ILE A 157 -5.34 1.54 -30.24
CA ILE A 157 -5.64 0.18 -30.73
C ILE A 157 -5.07 0.04 -32.16
N PRO A 158 -4.07 -0.82 -32.41
CA PRO A 158 -3.60 -1.05 -33.76
C PRO A 158 -4.63 -1.86 -34.56
N TYR A 159 -4.59 -1.75 -35.89
CA TYR A 159 -5.45 -2.57 -36.77
C TYR A 159 -5.14 -4.06 -36.64
N SER A 160 -3.86 -4.40 -36.43
CA SER A 160 -3.41 -5.76 -36.21
C SER A 160 -2.29 -5.83 -35.17
N LEU A 161 -2.19 -6.99 -34.51
CA LEU A 161 -1.10 -7.33 -33.62
C LEU A 161 -0.50 -8.66 -34.09
N ASN A 162 0.79 -8.68 -34.41
CA ASN A 162 1.49 -9.85 -34.95
C ASN A 162 0.82 -10.47 -36.20
N GLY A 163 0.20 -9.63 -37.04
CA GLY A 163 -0.49 -10.07 -38.26
C GLY A 163 -1.95 -10.51 -38.06
N GLU A 164 -2.44 -10.54 -36.82
CA GLU A 164 -3.85 -10.84 -36.53
C GLU A 164 -4.66 -9.57 -36.33
N SER A 165 -5.88 -9.53 -36.88
CA SER A 165 -6.81 -8.41 -36.68
C SER A 165 -7.22 -8.28 -35.21
N LEU A 166 -7.32 -7.04 -34.72
CA LEU A 166 -7.87 -6.74 -33.38
C LEU A 166 -9.39 -6.53 -33.38
N GLN A 167 -10.06 -6.72 -34.51
CA GLN A 167 -11.52 -6.74 -34.53
C GLN A 167 -12.05 -7.93 -33.71
N ASN A 168 -13.19 -7.72 -33.05
CA ASN A 168 -13.87 -8.73 -32.22
C ASN A 168 -13.02 -9.30 -31.07
N LYS A 169 -12.02 -8.55 -30.61
CA LYS A 169 -11.23 -8.90 -29.42
C LYS A 169 -11.78 -8.18 -28.19
N HIS A 170 -11.61 -8.81 -27.03
CA HIS A 170 -11.81 -8.18 -25.74
C HIS A 170 -10.53 -7.49 -25.29
N ILE A 171 -10.66 -6.32 -24.68
CA ILE A 171 -9.54 -5.51 -24.19
C ILE A 171 -9.73 -5.31 -22.68
N ARG A 172 -8.65 -5.43 -21.92
CA ARG A 172 -8.58 -4.97 -20.54
C ARG A 172 -7.24 -4.29 -20.27
N VAL A 173 -7.15 -3.62 -19.13
CA VAL A 173 -5.91 -3.07 -18.61
C VAL A 173 -5.72 -3.52 -17.17
N ARG A 174 -4.47 -3.75 -16.78
CA ARG A 174 -4.09 -3.97 -15.38
C ARG A 174 -2.96 -3.03 -15.00
N VAL A 175 -2.93 -2.64 -13.73
CA VAL A 175 -1.78 -1.96 -13.13
C VAL A 175 -0.67 -2.97 -12.87
N ILE A 176 0.58 -2.63 -13.19
CA ILE A 176 1.73 -3.53 -13.04
C ILE A 176 2.77 -3.04 -12.03
N SER A 177 2.88 -1.73 -11.83
CA SER A 177 3.76 -1.12 -10.85
C SER A 177 3.34 0.32 -10.57
N ASP A 178 3.74 0.87 -9.43
CA ASP A 178 3.77 2.32 -9.26
C ASP A 178 5.06 2.89 -9.88
N LYS A 179 5.00 4.14 -10.30
CA LYS A 179 6.16 4.85 -10.86
C LYS A 179 7.18 5.24 -9.78
N GLU A 180 6.76 5.30 -8.52
CA GLU A 180 7.65 5.61 -7.39
C GLU A 180 8.58 4.43 -7.04
N ASN A 181 8.10 3.18 -6.98
CA ASN A 181 9.01 2.04 -6.73
C ASN A 181 9.91 1.72 -7.93
N ALA A 182 9.52 2.10 -9.15
CA ALA A 182 10.37 1.95 -10.34
C ALA A 182 11.67 2.78 -10.28
N LYS A 183 11.70 3.86 -9.48
CA LYS A 183 12.91 4.66 -9.22
C LYS A 183 13.75 4.13 -8.05
N SER A 184 13.15 3.39 -7.11
CA SER A 184 13.86 2.89 -5.93
C SER A 184 14.65 1.61 -6.20
N SER A 185 14.35 0.86 -7.26
CA SER A 185 15.08 -0.36 -7.62
C SER A 185 16.45 -0.10 -8.26
N THR A 186 16.77 1.14 -8.62
CA THR A 186 18.07 1.55 -9.19
C THR A 186 19.06 2.08 -8.15
N ALA A 187 18.67 2.19 -6.87
CA ALA A 187 19.53 2.72 -5.81
C ALA A 187 20.20 1.64 -4.93
N ALA A 188 19.91 0.35 -5.15
CA ALA A 188 20.39 -0.74 -4.30
C ALA A 188 21.61 -1.51 -4.86
N SER A 189 22.28 -1.02 -5.91
CA SER A 189 23.43 -1.72 -6.52
C SER A 189 24.80 -1.08 -6.24
N TYR A 190 24.91 -0.14 -5.30
CA TYR A 190 26.22 0.41 -4.90
C TYR A 190 26.32 0.55 -3.37
N ALA A 191 26.57 -0.57 -2.70
CA ALA A 191 27.29 -0.60 -1.44
C ALA A 191 27.96 -1.98 -1.32
N ASN A 192 29.24 -2.03 -1.73
CA ASN A 192 30.20 -3.05 -1.32
C ASN A 192 30.53 -2.89 0.17
#